data_AF-A0A6I6F400-F1
#
_entry.id   AF-A0A6I6F400-F1
#
_cell.length_a   1.000
_cell.length_b   1.000
_cell.length_c   1.000
_cell.angle_alpha   90.00
_cell.angle_beta   90.00
_cell.angle_gamma   90.00
#
_symmetry.space_group_name_H-M   'P 1'
#
loop_
_entity.id
_entity.type
_entity.pdbx_description
1 polymer ?
#
loop_
_entity_poly.entity_id
_entity_poly.type
_entity_poly.pdbx_seq_one_letter_code
_entity_poly.pdbx_strand_id
1 'polypeptide(L)'
;MGHIERPRRVVQPGGTQSTGPVPGTGRRLTTGTGTGTGTGTGGRTTATGGTGAGPVRPGLYDRRSDRLRRAVGGLDSGLDEAACRQLAEWAREEYAAAHGDVPLGFVARCFLGPPFVDHQLNLLHVIVRHFAPADAMPDPFSGARMLARSGGYAYVEVYSSGLILPVLEDGTVVRP
;
A
#
# COMPACT_ATOMS: atom_id res chain seq x y z
N MET A 1 -29.81 -36.61 14.33
CA MET A 1 -30.67 -36.28 13.16
C MET A 1 -30.16 -34.98 12.57
N GLY A 2 -29.79 -34.98 11.28
CA GLY A 2 -29.48 -33.76 10.50
C GLY A 2 -30.75 -32.91 10.33
N HIS A 3 -30.74 -31.70 9.77
CA HIS A 3 -30.11 -31.30 8.51
C HIS A 3 -29.85 -29.79 8.48
N ILE A 4 -28.72 -29.40 7.86
CA ILE A 4 -28.44 -28.04 7.39
C ILE A 4 -29.00 -27.92 5.98
N GLU A 5 -29.92 -26.98 5.75
CA GLU A 5 -30.48 -26.72 4.43
C GLU A 5 -29.70 -25.60 3.74
N ARG A 6 -29.08 -25.90 2.58
CA ARG A 6 -28.42 -24.94 1.69
C ARG A 6 -29.37 -24.57 0.55
N PRO A 7 -29.53 -23.28 0.17
CA PRO A 7 -30.33 -22.94 -0.99
C PRO A 7 -29.64 -23.35 -2.30
N ARG A 8 -30.43 -23.98 -3.18
CA ARG A 8 -30.02 -24.56 -4.46
C ARG A 8 -29.79 -23.47 -5.52
N ARG A 9 -28.70 -23.62 -6.26
CA ARG A 9 -28.37 -22.97 -7.52
C ARG A 9 -29.39 -23.36 -8.58
N VAL A 10 -30.07 -22.38 -9.19
CA VAL A 10 -30.91 -22.60 -10.37
C VAL A 10 -30.00 -22.62 -11.61
N VAL A 11 -29.99 -23.75 -12.31
CA VAL A 11 -29.42 -23.94 -13.65
C VAL A 11 -30.60 -24.14 -14.60
N GLN A 12 -30.60 -23.43 -15.71
CA GLN A 12 -31.61 -23.53 -16.77
C GLN A 12 -31.09 -24.49 -17.87
N PRO A 13 -31.86 -25.48 -18.35
CA PRO A 13 -31.55 -26.31 -19.52
C PRO A 13 -32.04 -25.59 -20.79
N GLY A 14 -31.55 -25.74 -22.03
CA GLY A 14 -30.66 -26.70 -22.66
C GLY A 14 -31.14 -26.97 -24.10
N GLY A 15 -30.27 -26.82 -25.10
CA GLY A 15 -30.31 -27.51 -26.42
C GLY A 15 -31.09 -26.81 -27.57
N THR A 16 -30.69 -26.88 -28.85
CA THR A 16 -29.96 -27.96 -29.55
C THR A 16 -29.39 -27.56 -30.94
N GLN A 17 -28.17 -28.04 -31.24
CA GLN A 17 -27.68 -28.76 -32.46
C GLN A 17 -27.54 -28.02 -33.81
N SER A 18 -26.60 -28.31 -34.74
CA SER A 18 -25.37 -29.15 -34.82
C SER A 18 -24.64 -28.89 -36.17
N THR A 19 -23.57 -29.66 -36.44
CA THR A 19 -22.73 -29.81 -37.67
C THR A 19 -21.59 -28.78 -37.77
N GLY A 20 -20.31 -29.10 -38.00
CA GLY A 20 -19.52 -30.29 -38.33
C GLY A 20 -18.18 -29.75 -38.91
N PRO A 21 -17.01 -30.41 -38.78
CA PRO A 21 -15.70 -29.75 -38.93
C PRO A 21 -14.95 -30.11 -40.23
N VAL A 22 -14.16 -29.18 -40.79
CA VAL A 22 -12.84 -29.48 -41.41
C VAL A 22 -11.99 -28.20 -41.66
N PRO A 23 -10.64 -28.32 -41.70
CA PRO A 23 -9.68 -27.20 -41.74
C PRO A 23 -9.06 -26.96 -43.14
N GLY A 24 -8.43 -25.80 -43.34
CA GLY A 24 -7.60 -25.51 -44.52
C GLY A 24 -6.99 -24.11 -44.48
N THR A 25 -5.70 -23.99 -44.17
CA THR A 25 -4.60 -23.75 -45.13
C THR A 25 -4.56 -22.34 -45.74
N GLY A 26 -3.60 -21.55 -45.25
CA GLY A 26 -2.66 -20.74 -46.02
C GLY A 26 -3.19 -19.64 -46.94
N ARG A 27 -2.62 -18.44 -46.82
CA ARG A 27 -1.71 -17.91 -47.86
C ARG A 27 -1.14 -16.55 -47.45
N ARG A 28 0.18 -16.55 -47.30
CA ARG A 28 1.07 -15.39 -47.32
C ARG A 28 0.94 -14.69 -48.69
N LEU A 29 0.79 -13.37 -48.67
CA LEU A 29 1.03 -12.50 -49.83
C LEU A 29 2.16 -11.53 -49.48
N THR A 30 3.28 -11.75 -50.15
CA THR A 30 4.43 -10.87 -50.28
C THR A 30 4.31 -10.07 -51.57
N THR A 31 4.59 -8.77 -51.52
CA THR A 31 5.20 -7.89 -52.56
C THR A 31 5.00 -6.45 -52.07
N GLY A 32 5.95 -5.51 -52.11
CA GLY A 32 7.31 -5.49 -52.64
C GLY A 32 7.95 -4.14 -52.27
N THR A 33 9.27 -4.19 -52.09
CA THR A 33 10.29 -3.19 -52.40
C THR A 33 9.89 -1.71 -52.62
N GLY A 34 10.35 -0.86 -51.71
CA GLY A 34 10.51 0.58 -51.89
C GLY A 34 11.62 1.10 -50.97
N THR A 35 12.80 1.31 -51.53
CA THR A 35 13.99 1.90 -50.91
C THR A 35 13.75 3.33 -50.46
N GLY A 36 14.01 3.62 -49.17
CA GLY A 36 14.01 4.97 -48.62
C GLY A 36 14.83 5.02 -47.34
N THR A 37 16.07 5.48 -47.45
CA THR A 37 16.97 5.84 -46.35
C THR A 37 16.36 6.99 -45.55
N GLY A 38 15.90 6.69 -44.33
CA GLY A 38 15.44 7.67 -43.35
C GLY A 38 16.00 7.35 -41.98
N THR A 39 16.98 8.13 -41.55
CA THR A 39 17.63 8.11 -40.24
C THR A 39 16.60 8.47 -39.17
N GLY A 40 16.05 7.47 -38.48
CA GLY A 40 15.07 7.64 -37.40
C GLY A 40 15.55 6.99 -36.11
N THR A 41 16.16 7.80 -35.26
CA THR A 41 16.59 7.46 -33.89
C THR A 41 15.36 7.10 -33.05
N GLY A 42 15.23 5.84 -32.66
CA GLY A 42 14.06 5.36 -31.90
C GLY A 42 14.28 3.96 -31.33
N GLY A 43 15.37 3.78 -30.58
CA GLY A 43 15.74 2.50 -29.99
C GLY A 43 15.87 2.59 -28.47
N ARG A 44 14.79 2.23 -27.78
CA ARG A 44 14.73 1.67 -26.41
C ARG A 44 15.64 2.31 -25.35
N THR A 45 15.10 3.27 -24.62
CA THR A 45 15.47 3.44 -23.20
C THR A 45 14.63 2.49 -22.37
N THR A 46 15.17 1.32 -22.05
CA THR A 46 14.81 0.63 -20.82
C THR A 46 15.19 1.56 -19.67
N ALA A 47 14.22 2.28 -19.11
CA ALA A 47 14.40 2.91 -17.83
C ALA A 47 14.48 1.79 -16.80
N THR A 48 15.71 1.36 -16.49
CA THR A 48 16.01 0.60 -15.28
C THR A 48 15.65 1.54 -14.13
N GLY A 49 14.44 1.41 -13.62
CA GLY A 49 14.01 2.05 -12.38
C GLY A 49 14.92 1.54 -11.28
N GLY A 50 16.01 2.28 -11.03
CA GLY A 50 16.88 2.03 -9.91
C GLY A 50 16.07 2.25 -8.64
N THR A 51 15.61 1.17 -8.05
CA THR A 51 15.24 1.11 -6.63
C THR A 51 16.52 1.33 -5.83
N GLY A 52 16.99 2.57 -5.79
CA GLY A 52 17.99 3.01 -4.84
C GLY A 52 17.31 3.18 -3.51
N ALA A 53 17.02 2.08 -2.81
CA ALA A 53 16.86 2.13 -1.38
C ALA A 53 18.19 2.65 -0.83
N GLY A 54 18.24 3.94 -0.50
CA GLY A 54 19.39 4.53 0.18
C GLY A 54 19.71 3.72 1.44
N PRO A 55 20.96 3.75 1.92
CA PRO A 55 21.35 2.98 3.09
C PRO A 55 20.41 3.31 4.26
N VAL A 56 19.65 2.31 4.69
CA VAL A 56 18.69 2.47 5.78
C VAL A 56 19.46 2.77 7.05
N ARG A 57 19.13 3.88 7.71
CA ARG A 57 19.82 4.34 8.92
C ARG A 57 19.60 3.33 10.05
N PRO A 58 20.64 2.96 10.83
CA PRO A 58 20.55 1.88 11.82
C PRO A 58 19.44 2.08 12.87
N GLY A 59 19.22 3.33 13.30
CA GLY A 59 18.27 3.65 14.36
C GLY A 59 16.79 3.49 13.96
N LEU A 60 16.49 3.33 12.67
CA LEU A 60 15.10 3.24 12.19
C LEU A 60 14.35 2.02 12.73
N TYR A 61 15.12 1.00 13.11
CA TYR A 61 14.64 -0.28 13.62
C TYR A 61 14.62 -0.36 15.15
N ASP A 62 15.00 0.72 15.83
CA ASP A 62 14.99 0.77 17.29
C ASP A 62 13.57 0.96 17.83
N ARG A 63 13.32 0.46 19.05
CA ARG A 63 12.04 0.60 19.75
C ARG A 63 11.69 2.08 19.94
N ARG A 64 10.44 2.46 19.65
CA ARG A 64 9.94 3.83 19.88
C ARG A 64 9.89 4.14 21.38
N SER A 65 10.26 5.35 21.77
CA SER A 65 10.34 5.73 23.18
C SER A 65 8.96 5.80 23.86
N ASP A 66 8.90 5.46 25.15
CA ASP A 66 7.66 5.54 25.95
C ASP A 66 7.17 7.00 26.10
N ARG A 67 8.08 7.97 25.97
CA ARG A 67 7.73 9.40 25.95
C ARG A 67 6.97 9.75 24.68
N LEU A 68 7.46 9.31 23.52
CA LEU A 68 6.79 9.50 22.22
C LEU A 68 5.39 8.90 22.24
N ARG A 69 5.28 7.65 22.69
CA ARG A 69 3.99 6.95 22.78
C ARG A 69 2.99 7.66 23.68
N ARG A 70 3.42 8.13 24.85
CA ARG A 70 2.54 8.86 25.80
C ARG A 70 2.08 10.20 25.27
N ALA A 71 2.98 10.95 24.62
CA ALA A 71 2.65 12.24 24.05
C ALA A 71 1.61 12.10 22.93
N VAL A 72 1.74 11.08 22.07
CA VAL A 72 0.74 10.75 21.05
C VAL A 72 -0.59 10.33 21.69
N GLY A 73 -0.58 9.46 22.70
CA GLY A 73 -1.81 9.06 23.41
C GLY A 73 -2.52 10.21 24.14
N GLY A 74 -1.83 11.30 24.45
CA GLY A 74 -2.40 12.49 25.10
C GLY A 74 -3.17 13.43 24.17
N LEU A 75 -3.14 13.20 22.85
CA LEU A 75 -3.84 14.04 21.86
C LEU A 75 -5.36 14.13 22.08
N ASP A 76 -5.95 13.11 22.70
CA ASP A 76 -7.40 13.07 23.01
C ASP A 76 -7.84 14.08 24.09
N SER A 77 -6.89 14.80 24.72
CA SER A 77 -7.17 15.81 25.74
C SER A 77 -7.67 17.16 25.19
N GLY A 78 -7.73 17.33 23.86
CA GLY A 78 -8.14 18.58 23.22
C GLY A 78 -7.02 19.62 23.29
N LEU A 79 -6.04 19.49 22.41
CA LEU A 79 -4.97 20.48 22.24
C LEU A 79 -5.43 21.61 21.31
N ASP A 80 -5.01 22.85 21.61
CA ASP A 80 -5.15 23.94 20.66
C ASP A 80 -4.21 23.77 19.45
N GLU A 81 -4.44 24.56 18.41
CA GLU A 81 -3.68 24.47 17.16
C GLU A 81 -2.18 24.73 17.36
N ALA A 82 -1.80 25.56 18.34
CA ALA A 82 -0.39 25.84 18.62
C ALA A 82 0.28 24.68 19.34
N ALA A 83 -0.39 24.06 20.30
CA ALA A 83 0.05 22.87 21.01
C ALA A 83 0.13 21.66 20.07
N CYS A 84 -0.85 21.48 19.15
CA CYS A 84 -0.79 20.48 18.08
C CYS A 84 0.45 20.67 17.20
N ARG A 85 0.74 21.92 16.80
CA ARG A 85 1.92 22.22 15.97
C ARG A 85 3.23 21.94 16.70
N GLN A 86 3.34 22.38 17.95
CA GLN A 86 4.52 22.14 18.78
C GLN A 86 4.75 20.65 19.02
N LEU A 87 3.67 19.88 19.24
CA LEU A 87 3.75 18.43 19.37
C LEU A 87 4.17 17.77 18.05
N ALA A 88 3.65 18.23 16.91
CA ALA A 88 4.04 17.72 15.60
C ALA A 88 5.52 18.00 15.28
N GLU A 89 6.02 19.19 15.63
CA GLU A 89 7.44 19.54 15.51
C GLU A 89 8.30 18.65 16.40
N TRP A 90 7.95 18.54 17.68
CA TRP A 90 8.65 17.65 18.59
C TRP A 90 8.67 16.19 18.12
N ALA A 91 7.54 15.66 17.64
CA ALA A 91 7.49 14.29 17.13
C ALA A 91 8.41 14.10 15.91
N ARG A 92 8.46 15.07 15.00
CA ARG A 92 9.40 15.03 13.86
C ARG A 92 10.85 15.06 14.34
N GLU A 93 11.18 15.91 15.29
CA GLU A 93 12.53 16.02 15.85
C GLU A 93 12.96 14.71 16.54
N GLU A 94 12.07 14.10 17.32
CA GLU A 94 12.34 12.80 17.97
C GLU A 94 12.60 11.71 16.93
N TYR A 95 11.79 11.63 15.86
CA TYR A 95 12.06 10.68 14.76
C TYR A 95 13.40 10.96 14.06
N ALA A 96 13.67 12.23 13.73
CA ALA A 96 14.91 12.61 13.08
C ALA A 96 16.14 12.32 13.95
N ALA A 97 16.07 12.60 15.26
CA ALA A 97 17.17 12.43 16.19
C ALA A 97 17.39 10.96 16.58
N ALA A 98 16.33 10.23 16.92
CA ALA A 98 16.44 8.86 17.40
C ALA A 98 16.60 7.83 16.26
N HIS A 99 15.99 8.11 15.11
CA HIS A 99 15.84 7.11 14.05
C HIS A 99 16.50 7.55 12.72
N GLY A 100 16.88 8.82 12.63
CA GLY A 100 17.59 9.37 11.48
C GLY A 100 16.72 9.65 10.27
N ASP A 101 15.43 9.32 10.29
CA ASP A 101 14.49 9.63 9.21
C ASP A 101 13.09 9.83 9.79
N VAL A 102 12.25 10.56 9.05
CA VAL A 102 10.90 10.93 9.48
C VAL A 102 9.89 10.27 8.53
N PRO A 103 8.94 9.46 9.04
CA PRO A 103 7.87 8.91 8.23
C PRO A 103 7.05 10.01 7.54
N LEU A 104 6.55 9.73 6.33
CA LEU A 104 5.52 10.56 5.69
C LEU A 104 4.17 10.45 6.43
N GLY A 105 3.95 9.32 7.10
CA GLY A 105 2.77 9.02 7.89
C GLY A 105 2.67 7.51 8.12
N PHE A 106 1.47 7.06 8.51
CA PHE A 106 1.24 5.66 8.84
C PHE A 106 0.00 5.10 8.13
N VAL A 107 -0.06 3.77 8.03
CA VAL A 107 -1.27 3.04 7.64
C VAL A 107 -1.58 2.03 8.73
N ALA A 108 -2.83 2.01 9.19
CA ALA A 108 -3.27 1.08 10.24
C ALA A 108 -4.65 0.50 9.92
N ARG A 109 -4.97 -0.60 10.60
CA ARG A 109 -6.28 -1.26 10.46
C ARG A 109 -7.39 -0.33 10.93
N CYS A 110 -8.46 -0.25 10.15
CA CYS A 110 -9.64 0.49 10.58
C CYS A 110 -10.57 -0.41 11.39
N PHE A 111 -10.99 0.08 12.55
CA PHE A 111 -11.92 -0.62 13.45
C PHE A 111 -13.32 -0.01 13.47
N LEU A 112 -13.61 0.97 12.60
CA LEU A 112 -14.94 1.58 12.47
C LEU A 112 -16.01 0.58 11.96
N GLY A 113 -15.57 -0.52 11.36
CA GLY A 113 -16.41 -1.49 10.69
C GLY A 113 -16.67 -1.16 9.21
N PRO A 114 -17.45 -1.99 8.51
CA PRO A 114 -17.75 -1.79 7.10
C PRO A 114 -18.33 -0.40 6.80
N PRO A 115 -17.93 0.26 5.69
CA PRO A 115 -17.12 -0.30 4.60
C PRO A 115 -15.60 -0.17 4.80
N PHE A 116 -15.13 0.43 5.89
CA PHE A 116 -13.73 0.80 6.05
C PHE A 116 -12.89 -0.38 6.56
N VAL A 117 -11.68 -0.51 6.01
CA VAL A 117 -10.76 -1.62 6.35
C VAL A 117 -9.40 -1.14 6.81
N ASP A 118 -8.96 0.04 6.39
CA ASP A 118 -7.73 0.68 6.82
C ASP A 118 -7.89 2.21 6.81
N HIS A 119 -6.96 2.90 7.45
CA HIS A 119 -6.87 4.35 7.43
C HIS A 119 -5.42 4.82 7.31
N GLN A 120 -5.26 6.01 6.73
CA GLN A 120 -4.02 6.75 6.73
C GLN A 120 -3.98 7.65 7.96
N LEU A 121 -2.84 7.66 8.64
CA LEU A 121 -2.57 8.51 9.79
C LEU A 121 -1.45 9.51 9.46
N ASN A 122 -1.50 10.68 10.09
CA ASN A 122 -0.35 11.58 10.14
C ASN A 122 0.63 11.16 11.26
N LEU A 123 1.74 11.90 11.42
CA LEU A 123 2.75 11.64 12.45
C LEU A 123 2.23 11.69 13.89
N LEU A 124 1.10 12.34 14.10
CA LEU A 124 0.41 12.43 15.39
C LEU A 124 -0.59 11.28 15.59
N HIS A 125 -0.60 10.27 14.72
CA HIS A 125 -1.59 9.18 14.74
C HIS A 125 -3.04 9.65 14.57
N VAL A 126 -3.25 10.87 14.08
CA VAL A 126 -4.58 11.38 13.73
C VAL A 126 -4.97 10.82 12.38
N ILE A 127 -6.21 10.32 12.28
CA ILE A 127 -6.76 9.79 11.03
C ILE A 127 -6.92 10.92 10.02
N VAL A 128 -6.17 10.82 8.92
CA VAL A 128 -6.29 11.71 7.77
C VAL A 128 -7.44 11.26 6.88
N ARG A 129 -7.56 9.95 6.65
CA ARG A 129 -8.59 9.38 5.78
C ARG A 129 -8.83 7.90 6.06
N HIS A 130 -10.11 7.52 6.07
CA HIS A 130 -10.54 6.12 6.02
C HIS A 130 -10.63 5.63 4.58
N PHE A 131 -10.36 4.34 4.38
CA PHE A 131 -10.49 3.72 3.07
C PHE A 131 -11.24 2.38 3.13
N ALA A 132 -12.13 2.20 2.18
CA ALA A 132 -12.75 0.93 1.83
C ALA A 132 -11.79 0.05 1.00
N PRO A 133 -12.10 -1.26 0.80
CA PRO A 133 -11.27 -2.16 0.01
C PRO A 133 -11.02 -1.69 -1.42
N ALA A 134 -12.04 -1.06 -2.05
CA ALA A 134 -12.00 -0.61 -3.43
C ALA A 134 -11.37 0.78 -3.61
N ASP A 135 -11.18 1.55 -2.53
CA ASP A 135 -10.58 2.88 -2.64
C ASP A 135 -9.11 2.77 -2.99
N ALA A 136 -8.62 3.61 -3.91
CA ALA A 136 -7.19 3.75 -4.16
C ALA A 136 -6.54 4.58 -3.03
N MET A 137 -5.56 4.00 -2.35
CA MET A 137 -4.70 4.74 -1.42
C MET A 137 -3.53 5.34 -2.21
N PRO A 138 -3.18 6.61 -2.00
CA PRO A 138 -2.09 7.24 -2.73
C PRO A 138 -0.75 6.56 -2.44
N ASP A 139 0.12 6.52 -3.43
CA ASP A 139 1.53 6.18 -3.23
C ASP A 139 2.23 7.28 -2.40
N PRO A 140 3.19 6.91 -1.53
CA PRO A 140 3.73 5.56 -1.30
C PRO A 140 2.93 4.70 -0.28
N PHE A 141 1.81 5.19 0.27
CA PHE A 141 1.08 4.51 1.34
C PHE A 141 0.38 3.22 0.89
N SER A 142 0.07 3.09 -0.40
CA SER A 142 -0.59 1.92 -0.98
C SER A 142 0.13 0.59 -0.64
N GLY A 143 1.47 0.60 -0.59
CA GLY A 143 2.31 -0.57 -0.31
C GLY A 143 2.14 -1.12 1.11
N ALA A 144 1.65 -0.30 2.05
CA ALA A 144 1.49 -0.69 3.46
C ALA A 144 0.14 -1.35 3.77
N ARG A 145 -0.84 -1.30 2.85
CA ARG A 145 -2.23 -1.71 3.15
C ARG A 145 -2.36 -3.17 3.51
N MET A 146 -1.67 -4.06 2.79
CA MET A 146 -1.75 -5.50 3.05
C MET A 146 -1.21 -5.84 4.44
N LEU A 147 -0.14 -5.17 4.86
CA LEU A 147 0.44 -5.31 6.20
C LEU A 147 -0.52 -4.79 7.27
N ALA A 148 -1.09 -3.59 7.09
CA ALA A 148 -2.06 -3.04 8.02
C ALA A 148 -3.30 -3.94 8.19
N ARG A 149 -3.79 -4.54 7.10
CA ARG A 149 -4.96 -5.44 7.11
C ARG A 149 -4.69 -6.81 7.73
N SER A 150 -3.42 -7.22 7.86
CA SER A 150 -3.08 -8.50 8.50
C SER A 150 -3.53 -8.57 9.96
N GLY A 151 -3.66 -7.42 10.62
CA GLY A 151 -4.00 -7.33 12.05
C GLY A 151 -2.86 -7.73 13.00
N GLY A 152 -1.66 -8.01 12.49
CA GLY A 152 -0.49 -8.35 13.30
C GLY A 152 0.31 -7.14 13.79
N TYR A 153 -0.03 -5.93 13.35
CA TYR A 153 0.72 -4.70 13.62
C TYR A 153 -0.22 -3.62 14.13
N ALA A 154 0.28 -2.78 15.04
CA ALA A 154 -0.43 -1.60 15.51
C ALA A 154 -0.60 -0.60 14.37
N TYR A 155 0.46 -0.39 13.60
CA TYR A 155 0.50 0.47 12.42
C TYR A 155 1.72 0.13 11.55
N VAL A 156 1.77 0.69 10.35
CA VAL A 156 2.86 0.54 9.39
C VAL A 156 3.37 1.92 9.02
N GLU A 157 4.66 2.16 9.23
CA GLU A 157 5.34 3.41 8.89
C GLU A 157 5.76 3.42 7.43
N VAL A 158 5.56 4.57 6.76
CA VAL A 158 5.86 4.76 5.34
C VAL A 158 6.82 5.93 5.18
N TYR A 159 7.95 5.70 4.53
CA TYR A 159 9.02 6.68 4.36
C TYR A 159 9.14 7.16 2.91
N SER A 160 9.73 8.34 2.74
CA SER A 160 9.97 8.96 1.43
C SER A 160 10.93 8.13 0.54
N SER A 161 11.80 7.33 1.17
CA SER A 161 12.69 6.37 0.50
C SER A 161 11.98 5.15 -0.08
N GLY A 162 10.68 5.00 0.17
CA GLY A 162 9.90 3.79 -0.17
C GLY A 162 10.03 2.67 0.87
N LEU A 163 10.75 2.90 1.97
CA LEU A 163 10.82 1.95 3.07
C LEU A 163 9.48 1.88 3.81
N ILE A 164 9.07 0.64 4.13
CA ILE A 164 7.84 0.31 4.85
C ILE A 164 8.22 -0.50 6.09
N LEU A 165 7.85 -0.03 7.27
CA LEU A 165 8.21 -0.67 8.55
C LEU A 165 6.94 -0.99 9.36
N PRO A 166 6.57 -2.27 9.51
CA PRO A 166 5.50 -2.67 10.43
C PRO A 166 5.93 -2.52 11.90
N VAL A 167 5.05 -1.98 12.73
CA VAL A 167 5.29 -1.76 14.16
C VAL A 167 4.27 -2.54 14.99
N LEU A 168 4.75 -3.30 15.96
CA LEU A 168 3.95 -4.05 16.92
C LEU A 168 3.39 -3.13 18.03
N GLU A 169 2.40 -3.63 18.78
CA GLU A 169 1.76 -2.89 19.88
C GLU A 169 2.73 -2.44 20.98
N ASP A 170 3.81 -3.19 21.20
CA ASP A 170 4.87 -2.89 22.17
C ASP A 170 5.92 -1.89 21.66
N GLY A 171 5.78 -1.44 20.40
CA GLY A 171 6.68 -0.52 19.71
C GLY A 171 7.86 -1.19 19.01
N THR A 172 7.92 -2.52 18.97
CA THR A 172 8.94 -3.27 18.23
C THR A 172 8.73 -3.11 16.72
N VAL A 173 9.79 -2.79 15.99
CA VAL A 173 9.79 -2.69 14.52
C VAL A 173 10.14 -4.06 13.92
N VAL A 174 9.30 -4.57 13.02
CA VAL A 174 9.59 -5.81 12.29
C VAL A 174 10.43 -5.50 11.06
N ARG A 175 11.62 -6.10 11.00
CA ARG A 175 12.53 -5.95 9.86
C ARG A 175 12.02 -6.78 8.66
N PRO A 176 12.13 -6.26 7.43
CA PRO A 176 11.88 -7.04 6.21
C PRO A 176 12.82 -8.24 6.06
#